data_AF-A0A2V7Y436-F1
#
_entry.id   AF-A0A2V7Y436-F1
#
_cell.length_a   1.000
_cell.length_b   1.000
_cell.length_c   1.000
_cell.angle_alpha   90.00
_cell.angle_beta   90.00
_cell.angle_gamma   90.00
#
_symmetry.space_group_name_H-M   'P 1'
#
loop_
_entity.id
_entity.type
_entity.pdbx_description
1 polymer ?
#
loop_
_entity_poly.entity_id
_entity_poly.type
_entity_poly.pdbx_seq_one_letter_code
_entity_poly.pdbx_strand_id
1 'polypeptide(L)'
;MSPPLAILLPFLLAIAVLALGMVFVMVRWGRALLDQPPRPEAVRSWWIAYLAVWALLVAAFLGFLRKAGSATPGRDLLLMLLIAAGWVAFSYGLVAFGRALQRANERAAARASEEPEASPVPDQPPGEPAPAPAPRSRFREIFEQALGLILALAVIAVGSVLPPLQRLHDWTQAHQRPLLWITIPLGVIGFALFMGCAIAMVLAQGTPMSRREIDEMDRRILEWSMGPASARASVYRNFGLVVGTQVKDSGSFADIKQAWTTRAWEFSPRWRRMFLMMLATALLFCGLFGSLFVIAPAGVQLLLGGAFVYAVARTAAGFARA
;
A
#
# COMPACT_ATOMS: atom_id res chain seq x y z
N MET A 1 -23.25 -18.84 -24.97
CA MET A 1 -22.26 -19.91 -24.85
C MET A 1 -20.93 -19.29 -24.45
N SER A 2 -20.35 -19.71 -23.34
CA SER A 2 -19.02 -19.23 -22.91
C SER A 2 -17.95 -19.78 -23.87
N PRO A 3 -17.01 -18.96 -24.35
CA PRO A 3 -15.96 -19.44 -25.25
C PRO A 3 -15.06 -20.47 -24.54
N PRO A 4 -14.55 -21.49 -25.25
CA PRO A 4 -13.66 -22.48 -24.68
C PRO A 4 -12.35 -21.85 -24.19
N LEU A 5 -11.83 -22.36 -23.07
CA LEU A 5 -10.61 -21.86 -22.42
C LEU A 5 -9.43 -21.78 -23.37
N ALA A 6 -9.30 -22.73 -24.30
CA ALA A 6 -8.24 -22.76 -25.30
C ALA A 6 -8.18 -21.48 -26.17
N ILE A 7 -9.32 -20.82 -26.40
CA ILE A 7 -9.39 -19.56 -27.17
C ILE A 7 -8.99 -18.36 -26.31
N LEU A 8 -9.25 -18.40 -25.00
CA LEU A 8 -8.94 -17.32 -24.07
C LEU A 8 -7.53 -17.39 -23.50
N LEU A 9 -6.97 -18.59 -23.37
CA LEU A 9 -5.65 -18.87 -22.80
C LEU A 9 -4.51 -18.01 -23.38
N PRO A 10 -4.37 -17.83 -24.72
CA PRO A 10 -3.29 -16.99 -25.25
C PRO A 10 -3.39 -15.53 -24.80
N PHE A 11 -4.61 -15.00 -24.65
CA PHE A 11 -4.80 -13.65 -24.14
C PHE A 11 -4.46 -13.54 -22.66
N LEU A 12 -4.86 -14.53 -21.85
CA LEU A 12 -4.52 -14.56 -20.42
C LEU A 12 -3.01 -14.63 -20.21
N LEU A 13 -2.30 -15.46 -20.98
CA LEU A 13 -0.84 -15.54 -20.94
C LEU A 13 -0.19 -14.23 -21.39
N ALA A 14 -0.67 -13.62 -22.48
CA ALA A 14 -0.16 -12.33 -22.96
C ALA A 14 -0.36 -11.23 -21.90
N ILE A 15 -1.55 -11.15 -21.29
CA ILE A 15 -1.86 -10.19 -20.21
C ILE A 15 -0.92 -10.43 -19.02
N ALA A 16 -0.70 -11.67 -18.59
CA ALA A 16 0.19 -11.98 -17.48
C ALA A 16 1.64 -11.56 -17.76
N VAL A 17 2.17 -11.89 -18.95
CA VAL A 17 3.52 -11.50 -19.36
C VAL A 17 3.65 -9.98 -19.45
N LEU A 18 2.68 -9.31 -20.06
CA LEU A 18 2.67 -7.85 -20.18
C LEU A 18 2.54 -7.17 -18.81
N ALA A 19 1.78 -7.74 -17.88
CA ALA A 19 1.67 -7.23 -16.51
C ALA A 19 3.01 -7.34 -15.76
N LEU A 20 3.76 -8.43 -15.93
CA LEU A 20 5.13 -8.55 -15.40
C LEU A 20 6.08 -7.54 -16.06
N GLY A 21 6.02 -7.41 -17.39
CA GLY A 21 6.77 -6.42 -18.14
C GLY A 21 6.45 -4.99 -17.69
N MET A 22 5.19 -4.72 -17.36
CA MET A 22 4.72 -3.44 -16.85
C MET A 22 5.38 -3.08 -15.53
N VAL A 23 5.45 -4.02 -14.58
CA VAL A 23 6.16 -3.82 -13.30
C VAL A 23 7.64 -3.51 -13.56
N PHE A 24 8.30 -4.27 -14.44
CA PHE A 24 9.71 -4.02 -14.78
C PHE A 24 9.92 -2.61 -15.35
N VAL A 25 9.13 -2.21 -16.34
CA VAL A 25 9.23 -0.89 -16.97
C VAL A 25 8.90 0.22 -15.98
N MET A 26 7.90 0.03 -15.12
CA MET A 26 7.54 0.97 -14.05
C MET A 26 8.71 1.20 -13.09
N VAL A 27 9.37 0.13 -12.62
CA VAL A 27 10.53 0.23 -11.73
C VAL A 27 11.69 0.97 -12.42
N ARG A 28 11.95 0.68 -13.70
CA ARG A 28 13.00 1.35 -14.48
C ARG A 28 12.70 2.82 -14.70
N TRP A 29 11.47 3.16 -15.06
CA TRP A 29 11.02 4.54 -15.23
C TRP A 29 11.08 5.33 -13.92
N GLY A 30 10.60 4.74 -12.82
CA GLY A 30 10.66 5.33 -11.49
C GLY A 30 12.10 5.63 -11.05
N ARG A 31 13.04 4.71 -11.29
CA ARG A 31 14.47 4.95 -11.04
C ARG A 31 15.02 6.10 -11.88
N ALA A 32 14.74 6.11 -13.18
CA ALA A 32 15.20 7.19 -14.07
C ALA A 32 14.66 8.58 -13.65
N LEU A 33 13.45 8.64 -13.07
CA LEU A 33 12.87 9.87 -12.54
C LEU A 33 13.45 10.33 -11.19
N LEU A 34 14.09 9.42 -10.47
CA LEU A 34 14.73 9.65 -9.16
C LEU A 34 16.24 9.87 -9.26
N ASP A 35 16.86 9.61 -10.40
CA ASP A 35 18.27 9.91 -10.66
C ASP A 35 18.52 11.43 -10.59
N GLN A 36 19.67 11.82 -10.03
CA GLN A 36 20.11 13.21 -9.97
C GLN A 36 21.52 13.40 -10.58
N PRO A 37 21.66 14.23 -11.64
CA PRO A 37 20.56 14.84 -12.40
C PRO A 37 19.77 13.79 -13.20
N PRO A 38 18.46 14.01 -13.43
CA PRO A 38 17.66 13.08 -14.22
C PRO A 38 18.18 13.07 -15.65
N ARG A 39 18.43 11.87 -16.20
CA ARG A 39 18.85 11.71 -17.59
C ARG A 39 17.61 11.78 -18.48
N PRO A 40 17.39 12.88 -19.25
CA PRO A 40 16.13 13.09 -19.96
C PRO A 40 15.86 12.00 -21.01
N GLU A 41 16.91 11.48 -21.62
CA GLU A 41 16.81 10.36 -22.59
C GLU A 41 16.36 9.05 -21.94
N ALA A 42 16.86 8.76 -20.74
CA ALA A 42 16.45 7.57 -19.97
C ALA A 42 15.00 7.71 -19.52
N VAL A 43 14.60 8.89 -19.01
CA VAL A 43 13.20 9.16 -18.63
C VAL A 43 12.28 9.01 -19.84
N ARG A 44 12.64 9.58 -20.98
CA ARG A 44 11.84 9.52 -22.21
C ARG A 44 11.73 8.10 -22.76
N SER A 45 12.83 7.36 -22.84
CA SER A 45 12.83 5.99 -23.36
C SER A 45 11.98 5.05 -22.51
N TRP A 46 12.13 5.10 -21.18
CA TRP A 46 11.31 4.29 -20.28
C TRP A 46 9.85 4.73 -20.26
N TRP A 47 9.55 6.02 -20.43
CA TRP A 47 8.17 6.49 -20.59
C TRP A 47 7.52 5.96 -21.88
N ILE A 48 8.25 5.98 -23.01
CA ILE A 48 7.76 5.40 -24.26
C ILE A 48 7.51 3.90 -24.10
N ALA A 49 8.46 3.18 -23.49
CA ALA A 49 8.28 1.75 -23.19
C ALA A 49 7.05 1.52 -22.29
N TYR A 50 6.82 2.37 -21.30
CA TYR A 50 5.69 2.29 -20.38
C TYR A 50 4.36 2.48 -21.11
N LEU A 51 4.27 3.49 -21.97
CA LEU A 51 3.09 3.72 -22.82
C LEU A 51 2.86 2.57 -23.81
N ALA A 52 3.94 2.01 -24.38
CA ALA A 52 3.84 0.87 -25.29
C ALA A 52 3.30 -0.38 -24.59
N VAL A 53 3.79 -0.69 -23.39
CA VAL A 53 3.26 -1.81 -22.58
C VAL A 53 1.80 -1.59 -22.21
N TRP A 54 1.40 -0.37 -21.85
CA TRP A 54 -0.01 -0.03 -21.64
C TRP A 54 -0.86 -0.25 -22.89
N ALA A 55 -0.42 0.24 -24.04
CA ALA A 55 -1.14 0.06 -25.30
C ALA A 55 -1.33 -1.43 -25.64
N LEU A 56 -0.28 -2.24 -25.43
CA LEU A 56 -0.34 -3.69 -25.61
C LEU A 56 -1.29 -4.37 -24.59
N LEU A 57 -1.26 -3.94 -23.33
CA LEU A 57 -2.19 -4.44 -22.29
C LEU A 57 -3.65 -4.13 -22.66
N VAL A 58 -3.94 -2.88 -23.04
CA VAL A 58 -5.28 -2.47 -23.46
C VAL A 58 -5.73 -3.28 -24.68
N ALA A 59 -4.86 -3.45 -25.68
CA ALA A 59 -5.18 -4.26 -26.86
C ALA A 59 -5.44 -5.73 -26.50
N ALA A 60 -4.61 -6.33 -25.63
CA ALA A 60 -4.77 -7.70 -25.17
C ALA A 60 -6.06 -7.90 -24.36
N PHE A 61 -6.39 -6.97 -23.46
CA PHE A 61 -7.63 -6.98 -22.70
C PHE A 61 -8.87 -6.80 -23.57
N LEU A 62 -8.85 -5.87 -24.54
CA LEU A 62 -9.96 -5.69 -25.47
C LEU A 62 -10.15 -6.90 -26.37
N GLY A 63 -9.05 -7.52 -26.82
CA GLY A 63 -9.07 -8.80 -27.54
C GLY A 63 -9.70 -9.91 -26.71
N PHE A 64 -9.29 -10.03 -25.45
CA PHE A 64 -9.88 -10.96 -24.48
C PHE A 64 -11.38 -10.72 -24.30
N LEU A 65 -11.80 -9.49 -24.00
CA LEU A 65 -13.19 -9.13 -23.75
C LEU A 65 -14.08 -9.36 -24.99
N ARG A 66 -13.57 -9.05 -26.18
CA ARG A 66 -14.28 -9.30 -27.43
C ARG A 66 -14.49 -10.81 -27.66
N LYS A 67 -13.48 -11.63 -27.37
CA LYS A 67 -13.60 -13.10 -27.46
C LYS A 67 -14.46 -13.69 -26.34
N ALA A 68 -14.47 -13.07 -25.16
CA ALA A 68 -15.32 -13.40 -24.03
C ALA A 68 -16.80 -13.04 -24.24
N GLY A 69 -17.14 -12.32 -25.32
CA GLY A 69 -18.52 -11.99 -25.67
C GLY A 69 -19.01 -10.66 -25.13
N SER A 70 -18.11 -9.71 -24.80
CA SER A 70 -18.53 -8.36 -24.44
C SER A 70 -19.24 -7.67 -25.62
N ALA A 71 -20.40 -7.07 -25.33
CA ALA A 71 -21.22 -6.35 -26.31
C ALA A 71 -20.92 -4.83 -26.37
N THR A 72 -20.04 -4.30 -25.52
CA THR A 72 -19.84 -2.84 -25.37
C THR A 72 -18.38 -2.41 -25.51
N PRO A 73 -17.77 -2.48 -26.71
CA PRO A 73 -16.35 -2.22 -26.90
C PRO A 73 -15.93 -0.80 -26.50
N GLY A 74 -16.78 0.21 -26.73
CA GLY A 74 -16.49 1.60 -26.36
C GLY A 74 -16.41 1.81 -24.84
N ARG A 75 -17.30 1.16 -24.07
CA ARG A 75 -17.28 1.21 -22.61
C ARG A 75 -16.06 0.50 -22.05
N ASP A 76 -15.70 -0.66 -22.62
CA ASP A 76 -14.56 -1.45 -22.17
C ASP A 76 -13.25 -0.72 -22.43
N LEU A 77 -13.12 -0.05 -23.59
CA LEU A 77 -11.99 0.82 -23.89
C LEU A 77 -11.91 1.97 -22.89
N LEU A 78 -13.02 2.67 -22.64
CA LEU A 78 -13.05 3.76 -21.66
C LEU A 78 -12.62 3.29 -20.27
N LEU A 79 -13.11 2.15 -19.80
CA LEU A 79 -12.72 1.58 -18.50
C LEU A 79 -11.22 1.26 -18.45
N MET A 80 -10.67 0.65 -19.51
CA MET A 80 -9.24 0.34 -19.57
C MET A 80 -8.37 1.59 -19.61
N LEU A 81 -8.80 2.64 -20.31
CA LEU A 81 -8.11 3.93 -20.32
C LEU A 81 -8.17 4.62 -18.95
N LEU A 82 -9.30 4.54 -18.24
CA LEU A 82 -9.43 5.06 -16.88
C LEU A 82 -8.53 4.32 -15.88
N ILE A 83 -8.44 2.99 -16.00
CA ILE A 83 -7.52 2.17 -15.20
C ILE A 83 -6.07 2.58 -15.48
N ALA A 84 -5.71 2.72 -16.77
CA ALA A 84 -4.37 3.14 -17.17
C ALA A 84 -4.02 4.53 -16.62
N ALA A 85 -4.93 5.50 -16.76
CA ALA A 85 -4.76 6.84 -16.25
C ALA A 85 -4.63 6.87 -14.72
N GLY A 86 -5.47 6.10 -14.00
CA GLY A 86 -5.39 5.97 -12.55
C GLY A 86 -4.06 5.38 -12.09
N TRP A 87 -3.56 4.36 -12.79
CA TRP A 87 -2.28 3.74 -12.49
C TRP A 87 -1.08 4.65 -12.78
N VAL A 88 -1.14 5.43 -13.86
CA VAL A 88 -0.16 6.49 -14.16
C VAL A 88 -0.14 7.51 -13.02
N ALA A 89 -1.30 8.01 -12.59
CA ALA A 89 -1.41 8.97 -11.50
C ALA A 89 -0.85 8.43 -10.19
N PHE A 90 -1.16 7.17 -9.86
CA PHE A 90 -0.59 6.47 -8.71
C PHE A 90 0.94 6.42 -8.77
N SER A 91 1.50 6.05 -9.93
CA SER A 91 2.95 5.98 -10.12
C SER A 91 3.63 7.34 -9.97
N TYR A 92 3.04 8.41 -10.51
CA TYR A 92 3.51 9.77 -10.28
C TYR A 92 3.47 10.17 -8.80
N GLY A 93 2.43 9.76 -8.06
CA GLY A 93 2.35 9.97 -6.61
C GLY A 93 3.52 9.31 -5.86
N LEU A 94 3.87 8.07 -6.20
CA LEU A 94 5.03 7.38 -5.62
C LEU A 94 6.35 8.08 -5.95
N VAL A 95 6.53 8.54 -7.18
CA VAL A 95 7.73 9.30 -7.56
C VAL A 95 7.80 10.64 -6.83
N ALA A 96 6.68 11.37 -6.72
CA ALA A 96 6.61 12.62 -5.98
C ALA A 96 6.99 12.43 -4.50
N PHE A 97 6.52 11.34 -3.89
CA PHE A 97 6.92 10.94 -2.54
C PHE A 97 8.41 10.59 -2.45
N GLY A 98 8.95 9.82 -3.38
CA GLY A 98 10.38 9.52 -3.44
C GLY A 98 11.26 10.77 -3.59
N ARG A 99 10.85 11.74 -4.42
CA ARG A 99 11.53 13.03 -4.54
C ARG A 99 11.42 13.88 -3.28
N ALA A 100 10.28 13.83 -2.59
CA ALA A 100 10.11 14.52 -1.33
C ALA A 100 11.07 13.99 -0.26
N LEU A 101 11.24 12.66 -0.17
CA LEU A 101 12.23 12.01 0.68
C LEU A 101 13.67 12.46 0.34
N GLN A 102 14.04 12.46 -0.94
CA GLN A 102 15.36 12.91 -1.39
C GLN A 102 15.65 14.36 -0.98
N ARG A 103 14.71 15.27 -1.23
CA ARG A 103 14.85 16.69 -0.87
C ARG A 103 14.93 16.93 0.63
N ALA A 104 14.15 16.20 1.42
CA ALA A 104 14.22 16.26 2.87
C ALA A 104 15.64 15.87 3.35
N ASN A 105 16.22 14.85 2.73
CA ASN A 105 17.55 14.38 3.07
C ASN A 105 18.67 15.33 2.64
N GLU A 106 18.60 15.90 1.44
CA GLU A 106 19.56 16.91 0.96
C GLU A 106 19.59 18.16 1.87
N ARG A 107 18.41 18.66 2.27
CA ARG A 107 18.30 19.83 3.16
C ARG A 107 18.96 19.60 4.51
N ALA A 108 18.83 18.40 5.04
CA ALA A 108 19.44 18.07 6.31
C ALA A 108 20.94 17.78 6.20
N ALA A 109 21.40 17.20 5.09
CA ALA A 109 22.84 17.10 4.81
C ALA A 109 23.49 18.48 4.70
N ALA A 110 22.82 19.45 4.06
CA ALA A 110 23.28 20.83 3.98
C ALA A 110 23.37 21.50 5.37
N ARG A 111 22.35 21.33 6.22
CA ARG A 111 22.37 21.85 7.61
C ARG A 111 23.49 21.26 8.45
N ALA A 112 23.74 19.95 8.34
CA ALA A 112 24.83 19.29 9.04
C ALA A 112 26.23 19.76 8.56
N SER A 113 26.33 20.37 7.37
CA SER A 113 27.57 20.92 6.83
C SER A 113 27.85 22.36 7.31
N GLU A 114 26.82 23.06 7.78
CA GLU A 114 26.88 24.47 8.21
C GLU A 114 27.05 24.61 9.73
N GLU A 115 26.76 23.58 10.52
CA GLU A 115 27.00 23.56 11.97
C GLU A 115 28.45 23.15 12.28
N PRO A 116 29.27 24.02 12.90
CA PRO A 116 30.61 23.63 13.36
C PRO A 116 30.46 22.61 14.49
N GLU A 117 31.04 21.41 14.30
CA GLU A 117 31.16 20.28 15.23
C GLU A 117 30.70 20.59 16.67
N ALA A 118 29.39 20.61 16.88
CA ALA A 118 28.80 20.86 18.18
C ALA A 118 28.66 19.52 18.90
N SER A 119 29.70 19.17 19.65
CA SER A 119 29.80 18.16 20.72
C SER A 119 29.24 16.74 20.45
N PRO A 120 30.00 15.69 20.81
CA PRO A 120 29.46 14.33 20.77
C PRO A 120 28.19 14.27 21.64
N VAL A 121 27.08 13.88 21.01
CA VAL A 121 25.85 13.52 21.71
C VAL A 121 26.25 12.58 22.86
N PRO A 122 25.89 12.87 24.12
CA PRO A 122 26.22 11.98 25.22
C PRO A 122 25.68 10.59 24.89
N ASP A 123 26.53 9.57 25.02
CA ASP A 123 26.16 8.17 24.87
C ASP A 123 24.84 7.91 25.60
N GLN A 124 23.78 7.71 24.83
CA GLN A 124 22.53 7.21 25.39
C GLN A 124 22.89 5.83 25.95
N PRO A 125 22.75 5.59 27.27
CA PRO A 125 23.05 4.27 27.82
C PRO A 125 22.24 3.26 27.01
N PRO A 126 22.86 2.19 26.51
CA PRO A 126 22.19 1.24 25.64
C PRO A 126 20.93 0.78 26.36
N GLY A 127 19.77 1.19 25.84
CA GLY A 127 18.50 0.75 26.37
C GLY A 127 18.53 -0.77 26.40
N GLU A 128 18.22 -1.34 27.56
CA GLU A 128 18.23 -2.79 27.78
C GLU A 128 17.62 -3.48 26.55
N PRO A 129 18.38 -4.32 25.84
CA PRO A 129 17.87 -4.97 24.65
C PRO A 129 16.64 -5.75 25.06
N ALA A 130 15.49 -5.40 24.46
CA ALA A 130 14.25 -6.13 24.67
C ALA A 130 14.54 -7.63 24.51
N PRO A 131 14.06 -8.48 25.44
CA PRO A 131 14.41 -9.89 25.44
C PRO A 131 14.15 -10.48 24.06
N ALA A 132 15.21 -11.02 23.45
CA ALA A 132 15.14 -11.57 22.11
C ALA A 132 13.97 -12.57 22.06
N PRO A 133 13.02 -12.43 21.12
CA PRO A 133 11.91 -13.36 21.03
C PRO A 133 12.49 -14.76 20.85
N ALA A 134 12.03 -15.69 21.69
CA ALA A 134 12.50 -17.07 21.69
C ALA A 134 12.47 -17.62 20.25
N PRO A 135 13.48 -18.40 19.81
CA PRO A 135 13.54 -18.92 18.46
C PRO A 135 12.29 -19.76 18.18
N ARG A 136 11.35 -19.19 17.42
CA ARG A 136 10.18 -19.92 16.92
C ARG A 136 10.69 -20.92 15.88
N SER A 137 10.28 -22.18 16.00
CA SER A 137 10.65 -23.19 15.02
C SER A 137 9.97 -22.84 13.68
N ARG A 138 10.72 -22.89 12.57
CA ARG A 138 10.16 -22.68 11.22
C ARG A 138 8.95 -23.57 10.95
N PHE A 139 8.95 -24.77 11.53
CA PHE A 139 7.82 -25.69 11.46
C PHE A 139 6.54 -25.11 12.08
N ARG A 140 6.65 -24.44 13.23
CA ARG A 140 5.52 -23.79 13.88
C ARG A 140 5.00 -22.61 13.05
N GLU A 141 5.88 -21.81 12.44
CA GLU A 141 5.47 -20.70 11.57
C GLU A 141 4.73 -21.19 10.31
N ILE A 142 5.28 -22.21 9.64
CA ILE A 142 4.64 -22.84 8.47
C ILE A 142 3.30 -23.47 8.87
N PHE A 143 3.24 -24.15 10.01
CA PHE A 143 2.01 -24.74 10.53
C PHE A 143 0.96 -23.68 10.87
N GLU A 144 1.34 -22.58 11.54
CA GLU A 144 0.43 -21.46 11.85
C GLU A 144 -0.10 -20.80 10.57
N GLN A 145 0.75 -20.61 9.55
CA GLN A 145 0.35 -20.08 8.24
C GLN A 145 -0.60 -21.04 7.51
N ALA A 146 -0.26 -22.33 7.48
CA ALA A 146 -1.09 -23.36 6.86
C ALA A 146 -2.45 -23.48 7.56
N LEU A 147 -2.47 -23.44 8.90
CA LEU A 147 -3.69 -23.45 9.69
C LEU A 147 -4.53 -22.19 9.43
N GLY A 148 -3.90 -21.02 9.34
CA GLY A 148 -4.57 -19.77 9.00
C GLY A 148 -5.20 -19.81 7.61
N LEU A 149 -4.51 -20.39 6.62
CA LEU A 149 -5.04 -20.59 5.28
C LEU A 149 -6.21 -21.59 5.28
N ILE A 150 -6.08 -22.73 5.97
CA ILE A 150 -7.14 -23.72 6.10
C ILE A 150 -8.37 -23.10 6.75
N LEU A 151 -8.19 -22.31 7.81
CA LEU A 151 -9.27 -21.61 8.49
C LEU A 151 -9.94 -20.59 7.57
N ALA A 152 -9.15 -19.80 6.82
CA ALA A 152 -9.69 -18.86 5.83
C ALA A 152 -10.52 -19.58 4.76
N LEU A 153 -10.02 -20.69 4.22
CA LEU A 153 -10.75 -21.51 3.25
C LEU A 153 -12.02 -22.12 3.86
N ALA A 154 -11.97 -22.58 5.11
CA ALA A 154 -13.13 -23.09 5.83
C ALA A 154 -14.20 -22.00 6.03
N VAL A 155 -13.80 -20.78 6.42
CA VAL A 155 -14.72 -19.63 6.54
C VAL A 155 -15.36 -19.29 5.20
N ILE A 156 -14.59 -19.29 4.11
CA ILE A 156 -15.10 -19.04 2.76
C ILE A 156 -16.10 -20.13 2.36
N ALA A 157 -15.76 -21.41 2.59
CA ALA A 157 -16.61 -22.54 2.26
C ALA A 157 -17.93 -22.51 3.05
N VAL A 158 -17.88 -22.31 4.36
CA VAL A 158 -19.06 -22.16 5.22
C VAL A 158 -19.89 -20.96 4.77
N GLY A 159 -19.25 -19.83 4.51
CA GLY A 159 -19.92 -18.64 4.03
C GLY A 159 -20.71 -18.89 2.73
N SER A 160 -20.15 -19.66 1.80
CA SER A 160 -20.81 -19.96 0.52
C SER A 160 -22.12 -20.75 0.66
N VAL A 161 -22.32 -21.46 1.77
CA VAL A 161 -23.51 -22.30 2.01
C VAL A 161 -24.54 -21.59 2.92
N LEU A 162 -24.13 -20.55 3.66
CA LEU A 162 -25.01 -19.88 4.62
C LEU A 162 -26.10 -19.03 3.91
N PRO A 163 -27.40 -19.34 4.11
CA PRO A 163 -28.49 -18.56 3.52
C PRO A 163 -28.45 -17.05 3.77
N PRO A 164 -28.13 -16.53 4.98
CA PRO A 164 -28.08 -15.07 5.17
C PRO A 164 -26.95 -14.42 4.37
N LEU A 165 -25.83 -15.11 4.16
CA LEU A 165 -24.72 -14.57 3.38
C LEU A 165 -25.02 -14.59 1.88
N GLN A 166 -25.72 -15.62 1.40
CA GLN A 166 -26.22 -15.65 0.03
C GLN A 166 -27.18 -14.48 -0.23
N ARG A 167 -28.12 -14.19 0.68
CA ARG A 167 -29.00 -13.01 0.56
C ARG A 167 -28.22 -11.69 0.54
N LEU A 168 -27.20 -11.55 1.38
CA LEU A 168 -26.33 -10.37 1.38
C LEU A 168 -25.55 -10.26 0.07
N HIS A 169 -25.05 -11.37 -0.45
CA HIS A 169 -24.36 -11.41 -1.73
C HIS A 169 -25.30 -11.00 -2.86
N ASP A 170 -26.50 -11.58 -2.93
CA ASP A 170 -27.50 -11.26 -3.95
C ASP A 170 -27.92 -9.79 -3.89
N TRP A 171 -28.13 -9.25 -2.69
CA TRP A 171 -28.41 -7.81 -2.51
C TRP A 171 -27.23 -6.95 -2.97
N THR A 172 -26.01 -7.36 -2.65
CA THR A 172 -24.78 -6.66 -3.03
C THR A 172 -24.58 -6.70 -4.55
N GLN A 173 -24.89 -7.82 -5.21
CA GLN A 173 -24.87 -7.96 -6.67
C GLN A 173 -25.94 -7.09 -7.32
N ALA A 174 -27.16 -7.05 -6.75
CA ALA A 174 -28.23 -6.19 -7.22
C ALA A 174 -27.87 -4.69 -7.14
N HIS A 175 -27.08 -4.30 -6.14
CA HIS A 175 -26.65 -2.91 -5.91
C HIS A 175 -25.16 -2.70 -6.23
N GLN A 176 -24.54 -3.58 -7.01
CA GLN A 176 -23.09 -3.58 -7.20
C GLN A 176 -22.60 -2.25 -7.77
N ARG A 177 -23.30 -1.75 -8.80
CA ARG A 177 -22.95 -0.47 -9.45
C ARG A 177 -23.00 0.70 -8.48
N PRO A 178 -24.14 1.06 -7.84
CA PRO A 178 -24.16 2.19 -6.93
C PRO A 178 -23.16 2.06 -5.76
N LEU A 179 -22.93 0.85 -5.24
CA LEU A 179 -21.94 0.63 -4.18
C LEU A 179 -20.49 0.88 -4.65
N LEU A 180 -20.14 0.46 -5.87
CA LEU A 180 -18.82 0.76 -6.45
C LEU A 180 -18.63 2.25 -6.74
N TRP A 181 -19.68 2.94 -7.18
CA TRP A 181 -19.65 4.38 -7.41
C TRP A 181 -19.43 5.21 -6.15
N ILE A 182 -19.65 4.63 -4.97
CA ILE A 182 -19.37 5.26 -3.68
C ILE A 182 -18.00 4.83 -3.15
N THR A 183 -17.72 3.52 -3.14
CA THR A 183 -16.51 2.97 -2.52
C THR A 183 -15.25 3.32 -3.29
N ILE A 184 -15.28 3.34 -4.62
CA ILE A 184 -14.11 3.69 -5.44
C ILE A 184 -13.67 5.14 -5.20
N PRO A 185 -14.56 6.17 -5.32
CA PRO A 185 -14.17 7.54 -5.00
C PRO A 185 -13.70 7.72 -3.57
N LEU A 186 -14.31 7.03 -2.60
CA LEU A 186 -13.88 7.08 -1.20
C LEU A 186 -12.43 6.62 -1.04
N GLY A 187 -12.07 5.51 -1.71
CA GLY A 187 -10.72 4.99 -1.73
C GLY A 187 -9.73 5.92 -2.42
N VAL A 188 -10.12 6.52 -3.56
CA VAL A 188 -9.29 7.47 -4.30
C VAL A 188 -9.04 8.75 -3.49
N ILE A 189 -10.08 9.32 -2.87
CA ILE A 189 -9.98 10.51 -2.02
C ILE A 189 -9.12 10.20 -0.80
N GLY A 190 -9.37 9.07 -0.13
CA GLY A 190 -8.58 8.61 1.01
C GLY A 190 -7.10 8.44 0.65
N PHE A 191 -6.80 7.80 -0.48
CA PHE A 191 -5.45 7.64 -0.97
C PHE A 191 -4.77 8.97 -1.26
N ALA A 192 -5.43 9.89 -1.97
CA ALA A 192 -4.88 11.18 -2.34
C ALA A 192 -4.58 12.03 -1.11
N LEU A 193 -5.48 12.06 -0.12
CA LEU A 193 -5.27 12.75 1.15
C LEU A 193 -4.12 12.11 1.93
N PHE A 194 -4.07 10.78 1.99
CA PHE A 194 -3.03 10.06 2.72
C PHE A 194 -1.64 10.34 2.12
N MET A 195 -1.52 10.20 0.80
CA MET A 195 -0.27 10.45 0.08
C MET A 195 0.14 11.92 0.18
N GLY A 196 -0.82 12.85 0.02
CA GLY A 196 -0.57 14.28 0.18
C GLY A 196 -0.06 14.65 1.58
N CYS A 197 -0.66 14.08 2.64
CA CYS A 197 -0.18 14.24 4.00
C CYS A 197 1.21 13.64 4.21
N ALA A 198 1.45 12.43 3.72
CA ALA A 198 2.75 11.77 3.85
C ALA A 198 3.86 12.60 3.18
N ILE A 199 3.62 13.09 1.95
CA ILE A 199 4.53 13.99 1.22
C ILE A 199 4.77 15.28 2.03
N ALA A 200 3.71 15.94 2.48
CA ALA A 200 3.82 17.18 3.24
C ALA A 200 4.60 16.99 4.56
N MET A 201 4.39 15.87 5.23
CA MET A 201 5.05 15.52 6.49
C MET A 201 6.54 15.27 6.30
N VAL A 202 6.92 14.49 5.27
CA VAL A 202 8.32 14.27 4.89
C VAL A 202 9.01 15.60 4.54
N LEU A 203 8.36 16.47 3.77
CA LEU A 203 8.95 17.75 3.37
C LEU A 203 9.11 18.75 4.53
N ALA A 204 8.21 18.71 5.52
CA ALA A 204 8.17 19.68 6.62
C ALA A 204 9.01 19.26 7.84
N GLN A 205 9.03 17.96 8.16
CA GLN A 205 9.56 17.44 9.43
C GLN A 205 10.51 16.26 9.24
N GLY A 206 10.80 15.89 8.00
CA GLY A 206 11.67 14.78 7.70
C GLY A 206 13.09 15.02 8.16
N THR A 207 13.60 14.16 9.04
CA THR A 207 15.03 14.06 9.33
C THR A 207 15.62 12.89 8.53
N PRO A 208 16.73 13.06 7.82
CA PRO A 208 17.35 11.99 7.06
C PRO A 208 17.75 10.86 7.99
N MET A 209 17.53 9.63 7.54
CA MET A 209 18.14 8.47 8.15
C MET A 209 19.47 8.18 7.46
N SER A 210 20.47 7.87 8.26
CA SER A 210 21.72 7.27 7.82
C SER A 210 21.47 5.86 7.25
N ARG A 211 22.36 5.37 6.38
CA ARG A 211 22.26 3.99 5.86
C ARG A 211 22.19 2.94 6.97
N ARG A 212 22.93 3.14 8.07
CA ARG A 212 22.91 2.24 9.23
C ARG A 212 21.54 2.21 9.89
N GLU A 213 20.91 3.37 10.08
CA GLU A 213 19.55 3.45 10.63
C GLU A 213 18.52 2.81 9.70
N ILE A 214 18.68 2.93 8.39
CA ILE A 214 17.79 2.27 7.42
C ILE A 214 17.99 0.76 7.45
N ASP A 215 19.24 0.28 7.42
CA ASP A 215 19.55 -1.15 7.48
C ASP A 215 19.11 -1.75 8.83
N GLU A 216 19.22 -1.00 9.94
CA GLU A 216 18.68 -1.40 11.24
C GLU A 216 17.16 -1.41 11.28
N MET A 217 16.50 -0.41 10.69
CA MET A 217 15.04 -0.36 10.60
C MET A 217 14.51 -1.53 9.76
N ASP A 218 15.11 -1.77 8.58
CA ASP A 218 14.75 -2.90 7.72
C ASP A 218 15.01 -4.22 8.43
N ARG A 219 16.14 -4.35 9.14
CA ARG A 219 16.43 -5.52 9.96
C ARG A 219 15.36 -5.71 11.05
N ARG A 220 14.94 -4.66 11.76
CA ARG A 220 13.87 -4.76 12.77
C ARG A 220 12.53 -5.16 12.14
N ILE A 221 12.19 -4.63 10.96
CA ILE A 221 10.97 -5.00 10.22
C ILE A 221 11.03 -6.47 9.77
N LEU A 222 12.17 -6.93 9.27
CA LEU A 222 12.39 -8.33 8.88
C LEU A 222 12.36 -9.26 10.09
N GLU A 223 13.01 -8.87 11.20
CA GLU A 223 12.98 -9.61 12.47
C GLU A 223 11.55 -9.72 13.02
N TRP A 224 10.75 -8.66 12.89
CA TRP A 224 9.35 -8.66 13.32
C TRP A 224 8.44 -9.49 12.42
N SER A 225 8.62 -9.41 11.09
CA SER A 225 7.74 -10.05 10.11
C SER A 225 8.09 -11.52 9.83
N MET A 226 9.38 -11.88 9.85
CA MET A 226 9.86 -13.22 9.48
C MET A 226 10.59 -13.93 10.62
N GLY A 227 10.97 -13.25 11.69
CA GLY A 227 11.73 -13.81 12.80
C GLY A 227 13.26 -13.60 12.72
N PRO A 228 14.01 -13.81 13.81
CA PRO A 228 15.43 -13.44 13.90
C PRO A 228 16.39 -14.35 13.12
N ALA A 229 15.96 -15.55 12.72
CA ALA A 229 16.79 -16.48 11.95
C ALA A 229 16.69 -16.25 10.44
N SER A 230 15.49 -15.93 9.95
CA SER A 230 15.20 -15.52 8.57
C SER A 230 15.75 -14.13 8.30
N ALA A 231 15.64 -13.17 9.24
CA ALA A 231 16.26 -11.85 9.10
C ALA A 231 17.80 -11.90 8.95
N ARG A 232 18.45 -12.83 9.66
CA ARG A 232 19.91 -13.09 9.54
C ARG A 232 20.28 -13.79 8.22
N ALA A 233 19.41 -14.64 7.71
CA ALA A 233 19.62 -15.36 6.45
C ALA A 233 19.22 -14.51 5.22
N SER A 234 18.28 -13.59 5.37
CA SER A 234 17.91 -12.59 4.37
C SER A 234 18.95 -11.49 4.42
N VAL A 235 20.07 -11.70 3.74
CA VAL A 235 21.02 -10.63 3.41
C VAL A 235 20.34 -9.73 2.37
N TYR A 236 19.30 -8.99 2.77
CA TYR A 236 18.79 -7.88 1.99
C TYR A 236 19.77 -6.72 2.17
N ARG A 237 20.90 -6.83 1.48
CA ARG A 237 21.78 -5.67 1.30
C ARG A 237 21.04 -4.76 0.34
N ASN A 238 20.58 -3.62 0.82
CA ASN A 238 20.01 -2.59 -0.06
C ASN A 238 21.12 -2.09 -1.00
N PHE A 239 21.27 -2.74 -2.14
CA PHE A 239 22.22 -2.34 -3.18
C PHE A 239 21.67 -1.11 -3.92
N GLY A 240 22.02 0.08 -3.42
CA GLY A 240 21.63 1.35 -4.03
C GLY A 240 21.77 2.57 -3.11
N LEU A 241 21.32 3.73 -3.60
CA LEU A 241 21.06 4.92 -2.79
C LEU A 241 19.78 4.67 -1.99
N VAL A 242 19.93 4.41 -0.70
CA VAL A 242 18.80 4.20 0.21
C VAL A 242 18.51 5.53 0.87
N VAL A 243 17.32 6.05 0.62
CA VAL A 243 16.89 7.38 1.08
C VAL A 243 15.73 7.14 2.03
N GLY A 244 16.03 7.14 3.33
CA GLY A 244 15.05 7.03 4.40
C GLY A 244 14.93 8.37 5.12
N THR A 245 13.75 8.67 5.61
CA THR A 245 13.50 9.87 6.41
C THR A 245 12.67 9.46 7.61
N GLN A 246 13.15 9.75 8.81
CA GLN A 246 12.39 9.53 10.03
C GLN A 246 11.44 10.71 10.25
N VAL A 247 10.20 10.38 10.59
CA VAL A 247 9.28 11.35 11.18
C VAL A 247 8.93 10.85 12.57
N LYS A 248 9.37 11.59 13.60
CA LYS A 248 9.05 11.31 15.01
C LYS A 248 7.67 11.86 15.36
N ASP A 249 6.64 11.41 14.65
CA ASP A 249 5.25 11.79 14.92
C ASP A 249 4.42 10.53 15.20
N SER A 250 4.65 9.96 16.39
CA SER A 250 3.81 8.91 16.95
C SER A 250 2.96 9.52 18.07
N GLY A 251 1.70 9.10 18.16
CA GLY A 251 0.78 9.47 19.23
C GLY A 251 0.02 8.23 19.68
N SER A 252 -0.07 8.04 20.99
CA SER A 252 -0.88 6.97 21.58
C SER A 252 -2.37 7.28 21.46
N PHE A 253 -3.23 6.28 21.67
CA PHE A 253 -4.68 6.53 21.71
C PHE A 253 -5.08 7.53 22.81
N ALA A 254 -4.36 7.54 23.94
CA ALA A 254 -4.58 8.50 25.02
C ALA A 254 -4.25 9.94 24.55
N ASP A 255 -3.13 10.12 23.84
CA ASP A 255 -2.75 11.42 23.30
C ASP A 255 -3.76 11.93 22.27
N ILE A 256 -4.26 11.03 21.40
CA ILE A 256 -5.30 11.37 20.39
C ILE A 256 -6.59 11.80 21.09
N LYS A 257 -7.03 11.06 22.13
CA LYS A 257 -8.24 11.37 22.89
C LYS A 257 -8.10 12.70 23.62
N GLN A 258 -6.96 12.92 24.26
CA GLN A 258 -6.66 14.19 24.91
C GLN A 258 -6.67 15.34 23.89
N ALA A 259 -5.97 15.21 22.77
CA ALA A 259 -5.94 16.21 21.70
C ALA A 259 -7.31 16.49 21.09
N TRP A 260 -8.19 15.48 21.03
CA TRP A 260 -9.57 15.66 20.63
C TRP A 260 -10.36 16.48 21.65
N THR A 261 -10.30 16.10 22.94
CA THR A 261 -11.04 16.79 24.02
C THR A 261 -10.59 18.23 24.21
N THR A 262 -9.30 18.52 24.09
CA THR A 262 -8.73 19.87 24.23
C THR A 262 -8.83 20.69 22.93
N ARG A 263 -9.43 20.14 21.87
CA ARG A 263 -9.47 20.73 20.53
C ARG A 263 -8.10 21.17 20.01
N ALA A 264 -7.04 20.45 20.39
CA ALA A 264 -5.68 20.74 19.98
C ALA A 264 -5.51 20.70 18.44
N TRP A 265 -6.42 20.06 17.72
CA TRP A 265 -6.47 20.03 16.26
C TRP A 265 -6.76 21.39 15.60
N GLU A 266 -7.37 22.34 16.32
CA GLU A 266 -7.63 23.70 15.82
C GLU A 266 -6.35 24.53 15.83
N PHE A 267 -5.54 24.41 16.88
CA PHE A 267 -4.39 25.29 17.14
C PHE A 267 -3.04 24.67 16.80
N SER A 268 -2.91 23.34 16.85
CA SER A 268 -1.65 22.63 16.59
C SER A 268 -1.61 22.05 15.17
N PRO A 269 -0.68 22.51 14.30
CA PRO A 269 -0.50 21.95 12.96
C PRO A 269 -0.17 20.45 12.97
N ARG A 270 0.47 19.97 14.05
CA ARG A 270 0.79 18.55 14.26
C ARG A 270 -0.49 17.72 14.34
N TRP A 271 -1.36 18.05 15.30
CA TRP A 271 -2.61 17.32 15.50
C TRP A 271 -3.54 17.42 14.30
N ARG A 272 -3.62 18.59 13.65
CA ARG A 272 -4.41 18.74 12.43
C ARG A 272 -3.99 17.78 11.32
N ARG A 273 -2.68 17.61 11.09
CA ARG A 273 -2.15 16.64 10.12
C ARG A 273 -2.44 15.20 10.55
N MET A 274 -2.24 14.87 11.84
CA MET A 274 -2.48 13.52 12.35
C MET A 274 -3.95 13.11 12.20
N PHE A 275 -4.90 13.97 12.57
CA PHE A 275 -6.34 13.72 12.37
C PHE A 275 -6.70 13.60 10.87
N LEU A 276 -6.13 14.45 10.03
CA LEU A 276 -6.36 14.36 8.58
C LEU A 276 -5.80 13.07 7.99
N MET A 277 -4.64 12.59 8.47
CA MET A 277 -4.05 11.33 8.04
C MET A 277 -4.84 10.12 8.56
N MET A 278 -5.39 10.18 9.77
CA MET A 278 -6.33 9.17 10.30
C MET A 278 -7.62 9.11 9.47
N LEU A 279 -8.21 10.27 9.15
CA LEU A 279 -9.39 10.35 8.29
C LEU A 279 -9.08 9.79 6.90
N ALA A 280 -7.96 10.19 6.29
CA ALA A 280 -7.52 9.70 4.99
C ALA A 280 -7.35 8.17 5.01
N THR A 281 -6.76 7.63 6.07
CA THR A 281 -6.62 6.19 6.28
C THR A 281 -7.99 5.52 6.38
N ALA A 282 -8.92 6.05 7.19
CA ALA A 282 -10.27 5.50 7.30
C ALA A 282 -11.02 5.49 5.95
N LEU A 283 -10.96 6.59 5.19
CA LEU A 283 -11.54 6.68 3.85
C LEU A 283 -10.93 5.66 2.90
N LEU A 284 -9.60 5.53 2.92
CA LEU A 284 -8.85 4.57 2.11
C LEU A 284 -9.26 3.13 2.44
N PHE A 285 -9.32 2.76 3.73
CA PHE A 285 -9.74 1.43 4.17
C PHE A 285 -11.19 1.15 3.79
N CYS A 286 -12.11 2.07 4.06
CA CYS A 286 -13.52 1.93 3.69
C CYS A 286 -13.70 1.78 2.18
N GLY A 287 -12.96 2.57 1.37
CA GLY A 287 -13.02 2.49 -0.08
C GLY A 287 -12.45 1.18 -0.61
N LEU A 288 -11.25 0.80 -0.17
CA LEU A 288 -10.58 -0.42 -0.62
C LEU A 288 -11.31 -1.68 -0.18
N PHE A 289 -11.62 -1.83 1.11
CA PHE A 289 -12.36 -2.99 1.61
C PHE A 289 -13.78 -3.01 1.05
N GLY A 290 -14.44 -1.85 0.95
CA GLY A 290 -15.77 -1.75 0.37
C GLY A 290 -15.82 -2.21 -1.08
N SER A 291 -14.89 -1.75 -1.92
CA SER A 291 -14.81 -2.18 -3.32
C SER A 291 -14.49 -3.68 -3.45
N LEU A 292 -13.56 -4.20 -2.65
CA LEU A 292 -13.24 -5.64 -2.64
C LEU A 292 -14.44 -6.48 -2.19
N PHE A 293 -15.14 -6.05 -1.14
CA PHE A 293 -16.34 -6.72 -0.63
C PHE A 293 -17.46 -6.75 -1.69
N VAL A 294 -17.66 -5.66 -2.43
CA VAL A 294 -18.71 -5.58 -3.46
C VAL A 294 -18.44 -6.51 -4.65
N ILE A 295 -17.18 -6.75 -5.00
CA ILE A 295 -16.78 -7.63 -6.12
C ILE A 295 -16.62 -9.09 -5.66
N ALA A 296 -16.39 -9.31 -4.37
CA ALA A 296 -16.09 -10.62 -3.80
C ALA A 296 -17.27 -11.61 -3.91
N PRO A 297 -16.98 -12.91 -4.14
CA PRO A 297 -17.94 -14.00 -3.94
C PRO A 297 -18.43 -14.05 -2.49
N ALA A 298 -19.62 -14.61 -2.26
CA ALA A 298 -20.27 -14.67 -0.93
C ALA A 298 -19.31 -15.10 0.20
N GLY A 299 -18.61 -16.24 0.05
CA GLY A 299 -17.67 -16.71 1.08
C GLY A 299 -16.54 -15.73 1.40
N VAL A 300 -16.04 -15.00 0.39
CA VAL A 300 -14.98 -13.99 0.56
C VAL A 300 -15.54 -12.72 1.21
N GLN A 301 -16.81 -12.39 0.98
CA GLN A 301 -17.49 -11.29 1.68
C GLN A 301 -17.52 -11.52 3.19
N LEU A 302 -17.79 -12.73 3.65
CA LEU A 302 -17.75 -13.04 5.09
C LEU A 302 -16.36 -12.81 5.68
N LEU A 303 -15.31 -13.24 4.98
CA LEU A 303 -13.93 -13.05 5.43
C LEU A 303 -13.55 -11.56 5.47
N LEU A 304 -13.84 -10.81 4.40
CA LEU A 304 -13.53 -9.38 4.32
C LEU A 304 -14.35 -8.57 5.32
N GLY A 305 -15.66 -8.82 5.40
CA GLY A 305 -16.55 -8.14 6.34
C GLY A 305 -16.22 -8.46 7.79
N GLY A 306 -15.94 -9.72 8.11
CA GLY A 306 -15.52 -10.15 9.43
C GLY A 306 -14.18 -9.52 9.85
N ALA A 307 -13.19 -9.51 8.95
CA ALA A 307 -11.90 -8.86 9.20
C ALA A 307 -12.06 -7.35 9.43
N PHE A 308 -12.91 -6.69 8.63
CA PHE A 308 -13.17 -5.26 8.76
C PHE A 308 -13.88 -4.93 10.08
N VAL A 309 -14.96 -5.65 10.42
CA VAL A 309 -15.68 -5.49 11.70
C VAL A 309 -14.75 -5.76 12.88
N TYR A 310 -13.94 -6.81 12.82
CA TYR A 310 -12.94 -7.10 13.85
C TYR A 310 -11.93 -5.96 13.99
N ALA A 311 -11.38 -5.44 12.90
CA ALA A 311 -10.43 -4.33 12.93
C ALA A 311 -11.05 -3.07 13.54
N VAL A 312 -12.29 -2.74 13.16
CA VAL A 312 -13.03 -1.59 13.72
C VAL A 312 -13.30 -1.80 15.21
N ALA A 313 -13.85 -2.96 15.61
CA ALA A 313 -14.16 -3.28 17.00
C ALA A 313 -12.89 -3.28 17.86
N ARG A 314 -11.80 -3.85 17.36
CA ARG A 314 -10.50 -3.91 18.05
C ARG A 314 -9.90 -2.53 18.24
N THR A 315 -10.03 -1.67 17.23
CA THR A 315 -9.55 -0.28 17.27
C THR A 315 -10.40 0.55 18.23
N ALA A 316 -11.73 0.45 18.15
CA ALA A 316 -12.66 1.13 19.04
C ALA A 316 -12.48 0.69 20.51
N ALA A 317 -12.32 -0.61 20.76
CA ALA A 317 -12.04 -1.13 22.10
C ALA A 317 -10.67 -0.66 22.62
N GLY A 318 -9.65 -0.58 21.75
CA GLY A 318 -8.36 0.01 22.09
C GLY A 318 -8.47 1.48 22.47
N PHE A 319 -9.25 2.24 21.69
CA PHE A 319 -9.50 3.66 21.93
C PHE A 319 -10.34 3.92 23.19
N ALA A 320 -11.30 3.06 23.50
CA ALA A 320 -12.13 3.17 24.70
C ALA A 320 -11.37 2.86 25.99
N ARG A 321 -10.37 1.97 25.93
CA ARG A 321 -9.50 1.61 27.06
C ARG A 321 -8.41 2.64 27.35
N ALA A 322 -8.06 3.45 26.36
CA ALA A 322 -7.12 4.57 26.51
C ALA A 322 -7.83 5.81 27.08
#